data_AF-A0A5S9M3U0-F1
#
_entry.id   AF-A0A5S9M3U0-F1
#
_cell.length_a   1.000
_cell.length_b   1.000
_cell.length_c   1.000
_cell.angle_alpha   90.00
_cell.angle_beta   90.00
_cell.angle_gamma   90.00
#
_symmetry.space_group_name_H-M   'P 1'
#
loop_
_entity.id
_entity.type
_entity.pdbx_description
1 polymer ?
#
loop_
_entity_poly.entity_id
_entity_poly.type
_entity_poly.pdbx_seq_one_letter_code
_entity_poly.pdbx_strand_id
1 'polypeptide(L)'
;MNSSITELLKRTNLNETEKSKLVAELKKALPATESEDQQNMSNKYGARKTVVDGITFDSKAEAKYYEHLKWLKQAKQIKDFSLQPRFELQEAFKKNDKTFRKIEYIADFEITKLDGSKKK
;
A
#
# COMPACT_ATOMS: atom_id res chain seq x y z
N MET A 1 6.63 8.97 23.67
CA MET A 1 7.54 9.43 24.75
C MET A 1 7.69 10.96 24.81
N ASN A 2 6.73 11.75 24.30
CA ASN A 2 6.82 13.23 24.31
C ASN A 2 6.03 13.89 25.46
N SER A 3 5.43 13.08 26.35
CA SER A 3 4.52 13.59 27.39
C SER A 3 5.26 14.22 28.58
N SER A 4 6.46 13.74 28.92
CA SER A 4 7.12 14.12 30.17
C SER A 4 7.77 15.52 30.13
N ILE A 5 8.41 15.90 29.01
CA ILE A 5 9.11 17.20 28.86
C ILE A 5 8.10 18.36 28.81
N THR A 6 7.02 18.20 28.06
CA THR A 6 5.98 19.22 27.90
C THR A 6 5.30 19.52 29.23
N GLU A 7 5.16 18.52 30.10
CA GLU A 7 4.53 18.64 31.42
C GLU A 7 5.45 19.31 32.45
N LEU A 8 6.77 19.08 32.38
CA LEU A 8 7.75 19.80 33.18
C LEU A 8 7.79 21.29 32.82
N LEU A 9 7.74 21.64 31.53
CA LEU A 9 7.76 23.03 31.07
C LEU A 9 6.52 23.81 31.50
N LYS A 10 5.35 23.16 31.58
CA LYS A 10 4.11 23.79 32.08
C LYS A 10 4.21 24.27 33.52
N ARG A 11 5.06 23.63 34.35
CA ARG A 11 5.28 23.99 35.76
C ARG A 11 6.27 25.15 35.96
N THR A 12 6.91 25.62 34.90
CA THR A 12 7.88 26.72 34.96
C THR A 12 7.23 28.08 34.67
N ASN A 13 7.64 29.11 35.40
CA ASN A 13 7.22 30.52 35.21
C ASN A 13 7.96 31.20 34.04
N LEU A 14 8.42 30.43 33.06
CA LEU A 14 9.05 30.97 31.85
C LEU A 14 7.99 31.49 30.88
N ASN A 15 8.33 32.56 30.15
CA ASN A 15 7.46 33.08 29.10
C ASN A 15 7.48 32.16 27.86
N GLU A 16 6.53 32.35 26.96
CA GLU A 16 6.32 31.46 25.81
C GLU A 16 7.49 31.48 24.82
N THR A 17 8.18 32.62 24.73
CA THR A 17 9.39 32.78 23.90
C THR A 17 10.59 32.03 24.48
N GLU A 18 10.76 32.04 25.80
CA GLU A 18 11.83 31.31 26.50
C GLU A 18 11.56 29.80 26.48
N LYS A 19 10.31 29.39 26.69
CA LYS A 19 9.90 27.98 26.59
C LYS A 19 10.20 27.42 25.20
N SER A 20 9.90 28.17 24.14
CA SER A 20 10.17 27.71 22.77
C SER A 20 11.66 27.61 22.45
N LYS A 21 12.48 28.56 22.90
CA LYS A 21 13.95 28.49 22.77
C LYS A 21 14.55 27.30 23.53
N LEU A 22 14.10 27.05 24.76
CA LEU A 22 14.60 25.93 25.57
C LEU A 22 14.25 24.57 24.95
N VAL A 23 13.04 24.43 24.39
CA VAL A 23 12.63 23.22 23.66
C VAL A 23 13.47 23.02 22.41
N ALA A 24 13.76 24.09 21.66
CA ALA A 24 14.62 24.02 20.48
C ALA A 24 16.06 23.60 20.84
N GLU A 25 16.62 24.14 21.92
CA GLU A 25 17.96 23.79 22.39
C GLU A 25 18.03 22.35 22.90
N LEU A 26 17.03 21.90 23.67
CA LEU A 26 16.94 20.52 24.15
C LEU A 26 16.80 19.51 22.99
N LYS A 27 16.03 19.86 21.95
CA LYS A 27 15.91 19.04 20.73
C LYS A 27 17.21 18.96 19.94
N LYS A 28 18.03 20.02 19.96
CA LYS A 28 19.35 20.07 19.31
C LYS A 28 20.42 19.27 20.06
N ALA A 29 20.30 19.16 21.38
CA ALA A 29 21.25 18.45 22.23
C ALA A 29 21.00 16.93 22.34
N LEU A 30 19.82 16.44 21.94
CA LEU A 30 19.54 15.01 21.82
C LEU A 30 20.06 14.50 20.46
N PRO A 31 20.79 13.35 20.41
CA PRO A 31 21.21 12.79 19.14
C PRO A 31 19.97 12.46 18.32
N ALA A 32 19.97 12.85 17.04
CA ALA A 32 18.90 12.57 16.10
C ALA A 32 18.63 11.05 16.09
N THR A 33 17.58 10.63 16.78
CA THR A 33 16.94 9.35 16.46
C THR A 33 16.23 9.60 15.14
N GLU A 34 16.86 9.18 14.05
CA GLU A 34 16.29 9.10 12.73
C GLU A 34 14.94 8.37 12.80
N SER A 35 13.86 9.13 12.83
CA SER A 35 12.55 8.72 12.37
C SER A 35 11.91 9.95 11.73
N GLU A 36 12.58 10.48 10.72
CA GLU A 36 11.99 11.50 9.86
C GLU A 36 11.03 10.81 8.87
N ASP A 37 9.78 11.25 8.94
CA ASP A 37 8.78 11.24 7.88
C ASP A 37 8.61 9.96 7.07
N GLN A 38 7.83 9.04 7.64
CA GLN A 38 6.83 8.36 6.82
C GLN A 38 5.49 9.04 7.07
N GLN A 39 5.09 9.90 6.13
CA GLN A 39 3.70 10.29 5.99
C GLN A 39 2.87 9.00 6.01
N ASN A 40 2.19 8.76 7.13
CA ASN A 40 1.17 7.74 7.25
C ASN A 40 -0.04 8.24 6.47
N MET A 41 0.10 8.23 5.13
CA MET A 41 -1.01 8.12 4.21
C MET A 41 -1.62 6.75 4.49
N SER A 42 -2.39 6.64 5.57
CA SER A 42 -3.27 5.51 5.76
C SER A 42 -4.10 5.44 4.48
N ASN A 43 -3.97 4.33 3.74
CA ASN A 43 -4.81 4.09 2.58
C ASN A 43 -6.26 4.35 3.00
N LYS A 44 -7.15 4.84 2.11
CA LYS A 44 -8.52 5.24 2.48
C LYS A 44 -9.28 4.17 3.30
N TYR A 45 -8.86 2.92 3.21
CA TYR A 45 -9.40 1.75 3.89
C TYR A 45 -8.44 1.04 4.86
N GLY A 46 -7.30 1.66 5.20
CA GLY A 46 -6.28 1.08 6.10
C GLY A 46 -5.64 -0.22 5.56
N ALA A 47 -5.71 -0.44 4.25
CA ALA A 47 -5.12 -1.63 3.63
C ALA A 47 -3.61 -1.67 3.86
N ARG A 48 -3.12 -2.85 4.24
CA ARG A 48 -1.70 -3.13 4.44
C ARG A 48 -1.24 -4.12 3.40
N LYS A 49 -0.14 -3.79 2.73
CA LYS A 49 0.55 -4.72 1.83
C LYS A 49 0.93 -5.98 2.59
N THR A 50 0.74 -7.13 1.95
CA THR A 50 0.98 -8.43 2.56
C THR A 50 1.75 -9.30 1.57
N VAL A 51 2.72 -10.05 2.06
CA VAL A 51 3.51 -10.97 1.22
C VAL A 51 3.08 -12.41 1.55
N VAL A 52 2.67 -13.16 0.54
CA VAL A 52 2.32 -14.59 0.64
C VAL A 52 3.03 -15.32 -0.50
N ASP A 53 3.72 -16.42 -0.19
CA ASP A 53 4.49 -17.22 -1.17
C ASP A 53 5.47 -16.39 -2.03
N GLY A 54 6.03 -15.32 -1.46
CA GLY A 54 6.92 -14.38 -2.17
C GLY A 54 6.22 -13.37 -3.09
N ILE A 55 4.89 -13.41 -3.19
CA ILE A 55 4.08 -12.47 -3.97
C ILE A 55 3.58 -11.35 -3.03
N THR A 56 3.74 -10.10 -3.46
CA THR A 56 3.25 -8.93 -2.71
C THR A 56 1.85 -8.54 -3.19
N PHE A 57 0.89 -8.48 -2.26
CA PHE A 57 -0.48 -8.04 -2.48
C PHE A 57 -0.70 -6.66 -1.87
N ASP A 58 -1.59 -5.86 -2.46
CA ASP A 58 -1.91 -4.51 -2.00
C ASP A 58 -2.82 -4.53 -0.77
N SER A 59 -3.54 -5.64 -0.56
CA SER A 59 -4.38 -5.84 0.61
C SER A 59 -4.32 -7.27 1.19
N LYS A 60 -4.66 -7.38 2.49
CA LYS A 60 -4.89 -8.68 3.15
C LYS A 60 -6.04 -9.47 2.51
N ALA A 61 -7.03 -8.80 1.92
CA ALA A 61 -8.17 -9.46 1.29
C ALA A 61 -7.76 -10.19 0.01
N GLU A 62 -6.94 -9.55 -0.83
CA GLU A 62 -6.36 -10.17 -2.03
C GLU A 62 -5.49 -11.38 -1.66
N ALA A 63 -4.63 -11.25 -0.65
CA ALA A 63 -3.79 -12.35 -0.18
C ALA A 63 -4.61 -13.57 0.25
N LYS A 64 -5.69 -13.36 1.02
CA LYS A 64 -6.62 -14.44 1.41
C LYS A 64 -7.33 -15.05 0.21
N TYR A 65 -7.71 -14.24 -0.78
CA TYR A 65 -8.35 -14.74 -1.99
C TYR A 65 -7.39 -15.60 -2.81
N TYR A 66 -6.13 -15.20 -2.93
CA TYR A 66 -5.08 -16.01 -3.54
C TYR A 66 -4.93 -17.37 -2.84
N GLU A 67 -4.85 -17.39 -1.52
CA GLU A 67 -4.81 -18.65 -0.75
C GLU A 67 -6.04 -19.51 -1.04
N HIS A 68 -7.23 -18.91 -1.07
CA HIS A 68 -8.46 -19.63 -1.41
C HIS A 68 -8.42 -20.24 -2.81
N LEU A 69 -7.91 -19.52 -3.81
CA LEU A 69 -7.71 -20.07 -5.17
C LEU A 69 -6.73 -21.25 -5.19
N LYS A 70 -5.65 -21.21 -4.40
CA LYS A 70 -4.75 -22.36 -4.24
C LYS A 70 -5.50 -23.58 -3.70
N TRP A 71 -6.30 -23.40 -2.66
CA TRP A 71 -7.13 -24.47 -2.09
C TRP A 71 -8.12 -25.03 -3.11
N LEU A 72 -8.81 -24.17 -3.87
CA LEU A 72 -9.74 -24.60 -4.92
C LEU A 72 -9.04 -25.38 -6.04
N LYS A 73 -7.82 -24.97 -6.42
CA LYS A 73 -7.00 -25.68 -7.41
C LYS A 73 -6.59 -27.06 -6.89
N GLN A 74 -6.15 -27.15 -5.63
CA GLN A 74 -5.81 -28.43 -4.98
C GLN A 74 -7.03 -29.36 -4.87
N ALA A 75 -8.19 -28.79 -4.55
CA ALA A 75 -9.47 -29.51 -4.50
C ALA A 75 -10.05 -29.84 -5.90
N LYS A 76 -9.33 -29.52 -7.00
CA LYS A 76 -9.75 -29.73 -8.38
C LYS A 76 -11.09 -29.08 -8.73
N GLN A 77 -11.46 -27.99 -8.06
CA GLN A 77 -12.68 -27.22 -8.35
C GLN A 77 -12.47 -26.19 -9.45
N ILE A 78 -11.23 -25.75 -9.64
CA ILE A 78 -10.80 -24.91 -10.76
C ILE A 78 -9.66 -25.59 -11.49
N LYS A 79 -9.50 -25.28 -12.78
CA LYS A 79 -8.41 -25.82 -13.60
C LYS A 79 -7.11 -25.09 -13.29
N ASP A 80 -7.17 -23.76 -13.30
CA ASP A 80 -6.02 -22.92 -12.96
C ASP A 80 -6.44 -21.49 -12.64
N PHE A 81 -5.49 -20.67 -12.17
CA PHE A 81 -5.66 -19.23 -12.03
C PHE A 81 -4.35 -18.48 -12.30
N SER A 82 -4.48 -17.23 -12.75
CA SER A 82 -3.36 -16.33 -13.08
C SER A 82 -3.47 -15.04 -12.27
N LEU A 83 -2.32 -14.47 -11.90
CA LEU A 83 -2.21 -13.19 -11.18
C LEU A 83 -1.92 -12.06 -12.17
N GLN A 84 -2.57 -10.92 -11.97
CA GLN A 84 -2.33 -9.69 -12.74
C GLN A 84 -2.36 -9.84 -14.28
N PRO A 85 -3.31 -10.61 -14.87
CA PRO A 85 -3.41 -10.74 -16.32
C PRO A 85 -3.79 -9.39 -16.96
N ARG A 86 -3.18 -9.13 -18.12
CA ARG A 86 -3.39 -7.92 -18.91
C ARG A 86 -4.29 -8.22 -20.11
N PHE A 87 -5.30 -7.40 -20.30
CA PHE A 87 -6.26 -7.50 -21.39
C PHE A 87 -6.22 -6.22 -22.22
N GLU A 88 -5.90 -6.35 -23.50
CA GLU A 88 -5.94 -5.20 -24.41
C GLU A 88 -7.38 -4.81 -24.69
N LEU A 89 -7.74 -3.58 -24.36
CA LEU A 89 -9.06 -3.01 -24.64
C LEU A 89 -9.06 -2.26 -25.97
N GLN A 90 -7.94 -1.62 -26.29
CA GLN A 90 -7.79 -0.84 -27.50
C GLN A 90 -6.32 -0.82 -27.93
N GLU A 91 -6.06 -1.18 -29.18
CA GLU A 91 -4.75 -1.09 -29.81
C GLU A 91 -4.23 0.36 -29.86
N ALA A 92 -2.91 0.51 -29.94
CA ALA A 92 -2.31 1.81 -30.21
C ALA A 92 -2.63 2.24 -31.64
N PHE A 93 -3.07 3.48 -31.83
CA PHE A 93 -3.47 3.99 -33.15
C PHE A 93 -3.02 5.42 -33.35
N LYS A 94 -2.98 5.86 -34.62
CA LYS A 94 -2.68 7.25 -34.99
C LYS A 94 -3.93 7.95 -35.49
N LYS A 95 -4.14 9.19 -35.05
CA LYS A 95 -5.22 10.05 -35.54
C LYS A 95 -4.75 11.50 -35.55
N ASN A 96 -4.91 12.18 -36.68
CA ASN A 96 -4.54 13.59 -36.88
C ASN A 96 -3.10 13.89 -36.42
N ASP A 97 -2.13 13.14 -36.95
CA ASP A 97 -0.69 13.20 -36.61
C ASP A 97 -0.33 12.99 -35.13
N LYS A 98 -1.30 12.57 -34.30
CA LYS A 98 -1.08 12.20 -32.90
C LYS A 98 -1.10 10.69 -32.75
N THR A 99 -0.15 10.16 -31.97
CA THR A 99 -0.09 8.73 -31.63
C THR A 99 -0.74 8.51 -30.26
N PHE A 100 -1.74 7.64 -30.21
CA PHE A 100 -2.44 7.21 -29.01
C PHE A 100 -1.87 5.86 -28.57
N ARG A 101 -1.51 5.74 -27.28
CA ARG A 101 -1.03 4.48 -26.71
C ARG A 101 -2.19 3.49 -26.56
N LYS A 102 -1.86 2.20 -26.55
CA LYS A 102 -2.84 1.15 -26.24
C LYS A 102 -3.39 1.32 -24.83
N ILE A 103 -4.62 0.86 -24.65
CA ILE A 103 -5.31 0.83 -23.35
C ILE A 103 -5.44 -0.63 -22.93
N GLU A 104 -4.97 -0.92 -21.72
CA GLU A 104 -5.03 -2.26 -21.13
C GLU A 104 -5.84 -2.22 -19.84
N TYR A 105 -6.65 -3.25 -19.62
CA TYR A 105 -7.24 -3.59 -18.33
C TYR A 105 -6.34 -4.62 -17.64
N ILE A 106 -6.02 -4.39 -16.37
CA ILE A 106 -5.24 -5.33 -15.55
C ILE A 106 -6.20 -5.83 -14.47
N ALA A 107 -6.54 -7.11 -14.49
CA ALA A 107 -7.35 -7.72 -13.43
C ALA A 107 -6.44 -8.19 -12.29
N ASP A 108 -6.94 -8.31 -11.06
CA ASP A 108 -6.17 -8.89 -9.97
C ASP A 108 -5.96 -10.40 -10.17
N PHE A 109 -7.01 -11.09 -10.64
CA PHE A 109 -7.03 -12.54 -10.85
C PHE A 109 -7.79 -12.91 -12.13
N GLU A 110 -7.30 -13.91 -12.85
CA GLU A 110 -8.09 -14.65 -13.86
C GLU A 110 -8.20 -16.11 -13.44
N ILE A 111 -9.41 -16.65 -13.43
CA ILE A 111 -9.71 -18.02 -13.00
C ILE A 111 -10.17 -18.80 -14.22
N THR A 112 -9.49 -19.91 -14.49
CA THR A 112 -9.91 -20.89 -15.49
C THR A 112 -10.70 -22.00 -14.80
N LYS A 113 -12.00 -22.07 -15.09
CA LYS A 113 -12.88 -23.12 -14.58
C LYS A 113 -12.64 -24.44 -15.29
N LEU A 114 -13.25 -25.50 -14.76
CA LEU A 114 -13.16 -26.85 -15.33
C LEU A 114 -13.78 -26.97 -16.73
N ASP A 115 -14.83 -26.18 -17.01
CA ASP A 115 -15.48 -26.09 -18.33
C ASP A 115 -14.66 -25.29 -19.36
N GLY A 116 -13.51 -24.74 -18.97
CA GLY A 116 -12.66 -23.90 -19.81
C GLY A 116 -13.09 -22.42 -19.86
N SER A 117 -14.22 -22.06 -19.23
CA SER A 117 -14.62 -20.66 -19.10
C SER A 117 -13.67 -19.90 -18.20
N LYS A 118 -13.43 -18.62 -18.55
CA LYS A 118 -12.57 -17.72 -17.79
C LYS A 118 -13.40 -16.69 -17.03
N LYS A 119 -13.03 -16.44 -15.79
CA LYS A 119 -13.58 -15.36 -14.96
C LYS A 119 -12.44 -14.40 -14.61
N LYS A 120 -12.64 -13.11 -14.83
CA LYS A 120 -11.70 -12.02 -14.58
C LYS A 120 -12.33 -10.97 -13.67
#